data_AF-A0A2V8D507-F1
#
_entry.id   AF-A0A2V8D507-F1
#
_cell.length_a   1.000
_cell.length_b   1.000
_cell.length_c   1.000
_cell.angle_alpha   90.00
_cell.angle_beta   90.00
_cell.angle_gamma   90.00
#
_symmetry.space_group_name_H-M   'P 1'
#
loop_
_entity.id
_entity.type
_entity.pdbx_description
1 polymer ?
#
loop_
_entity_poly.entity_id
_entity_poly.type
_entity_poly.pdbx_seq_one_letter_code
_entity_poly.pdbx_strand_id
1 'polypeptide(L)'
;MIRITHVPTHHMRTLSCWLAMICAVPVSVSAQVTVPMSQYDYGRTGANLQEWLLNPSNVDATHFGKLFSRRVDDSIYALPLIVPNLNIAGQRHNVMFVASMGNTVYAFDADDPAQSEPLWLRNLGTPAP
;
A
#
# COMPACT_ATOMS: atom_id res chain seq x y z
N MET A 1 -36.73 -73.07 -3.08
CA MET A 1 -35.84 -73.57 -4.16
C MET A 1 -35.68 -72.47 -5.21
N ILE A 2 -34.49 -71.86 -5.28
CA ILE A 2 -33.72 -71.32 -6.44
C ILE A 2 -34.46 -71.45 -7.81
N ARG A 3 -34.60 -70.47 -8.76
CA ARG A 3 -33.67 -69.49 -9.37
C ARG A 3 -34.41 -68.53 -10.37
N ILE A 4 -34.00 -67.24 -10.41
CA ILE A 4 -33.72 -66.29 -11.54
C ILE A 4 -34.64 -66.21 -12.80
N THR A 5 -34.99 -64.97 -13.21
CA THR A 5 -34.75 -64.43 -14.59
C THR A 5 -34.65 -62.90 -14.69
N HIS A 6 -33.52 -62.46 -15.27
CA HIS A 6 -33.26 -61.38 -16.24
C HIS A 6 -33.46 -59.87 -15.96
N VAL A 7 -32.38 -59.16 -16.32
CA VAL A 7 -32.10 -57.72 -16.32
C VAL A 7 -32.77 -56.99 -17.48
N PRO A 8 -33.16 -55.71 -17.30
CA PRO A 8 -33.10 -54.71 -18.36
C PRO A 8 -32.15 -53.55 -18.01
N THR A 9 -31.26 -53.23 -18.95
CA THR A 9 -30.31 -52.11 -18.91
C THR A 9 -31.03 -50.78 -19.12
N HIS A 10 -31.02 -49.89 -18.12
CA HIS A 10 -31.51 -48.52 -18.27
C HIS A 10 -30.39 -47.55 -18.67
N HIS A 11 -30.67 -46.83 -19.76
CA HIS A 11 -29.81 -45.83 -20.38
C HIS A 11 -29.47 -44.67 -19.43
N MET A 12 -28.17 -44.44 -19.30
CA MET A 12 -27.51 -43.27 -18.73
C MET A 12 -28.04 -41.97 -19.35
N ARG A 13 -28.62 -41.07 -18.54
CA ARG A 13 -28.71 -39.64 -18.87
C ARG A 13 -28.23 -38.86 -17.65
N THR A 14 -26.92 -38.60 -17.63
CA THR A 14 -26.22 -37.75 -16.67
C THR A 14 -26.83 -36.35 -16.65
N LEU A 15 -27.35 -35.92 -15.49
CA LEU A 15 -27.58 -34.52 -15.16
C LEU A 15 -26.22 -33.82 -15.06
N SER A 16 -25.95 -32.86 -15.95
CA SER A 16 -24.80 -31.98 -15.86
C SER A 16 -25.20 -30.70 -15.13
N CYS A 17 -24.96 -30.67 -13.81
CA CYS A 17 -25.01 -29.44 -13.02
C CYS A 17 -23.73 -28.63 -13.29
N TRP A 18 -23.81 -27.63 -14.16
CA TRP A 18 -22.75 -26.63 -14.31
C TRP A 18 -22.80 -25.68 -13.11
N LEU A 19 -22.00 -25.95 -12.08
CA LEU A 19 -21.72 -24.99 -11.02
C LEU A 19 -20.62 -24.04 -11.52
N ALA A 20 -21.02 -22.84 -11.96
CA ALA A 20 -20.06 -21.78 -12.27
C ALA A 20 -19.45 -21.27 -10.96
N MET A 21 -18.25 -21.74 -10.63
CA MET A 21 -17.43 -21.21 -9.54
C MET A 21 -16.86 -19.86 -9.98
N ILE A 22 -17.55 -18.76 -9.63
CA ILE A 22 -16.99 -17.40 -9.76
C ILE A 22 -15.82 -17.31 -8.76
N CYS A 23 -14.61 -17.38 -9.28
CA CYS A 23 -13.40 -17.07 -8.54
C CYS A 23 -13.33 -15.54 -8.43
N ALA A 24 -13.72 -14.98 -7.28
CA ALA A 24 -13.49 -13.57 -6.98
C ALA A 24 -11.98 -13.38 -6.78
N VAL A 25 -11.29 -12.96 -7.85
CA VAL A 25 -9.88 -12.59 -7.77
C VAL A 25 -9.82 -11.22 -7.10
N PRO A 26 -9.20 -11.06 -5.91
CA PRO A 26 -8.98 -9.73 -5.36
C PRO A 26 -8.02 -8.99 -6.29
N VAL A 27 -8.53 -7.98 -6.99
CA VAL A 27 -7.70 -7.04 -7.76
C VAL A 27 -7.03 -6.12 -6.75
N SER A 28 -5.75 -6.35 -6.46
CA SER A 28 -4.95 -5.39 -5.70
C SER A 28 -4.65 -4.19 -6.58
N VAL A 29 -5.41 -3.10 -6.41
CA VAL A 29 -5.06 -1.81 -7.00
C VAL A 29 -3.88 -1.23 -6.20
N SER A 30 -2.68 -1.27 -6.77
CA SER A 30 -1.52 -0.57 -6.20
C SER A 30 -1.57 0.89 -6.64
N ALA A 31 -2.28 1.73 -5.89
CA ALA A 31 -2.20 3.19 -6.05
C ALA A 31 -0.94 3.79 -5.40
N GLN A 32 -0.15 2.97 -4.68
CA GLN A 32 1.02 3.44 -3.96
C GLN A 32 2.20 3.63 -4.91
N VAL A 33 2.75 4.85 -4.88
CA VAL A 33 3.91 5.25 -5.68
C VAL A 33 5.14 5.20 -4.81
N THR A 34 6.22 4.63 -5.35
CA THR A 34 7.53 4.67 -4.70
C THR A 34 8.22 5.97 -5.09
N VAL A 35 8.69 6.71 -4.09
CA VAL A 35 9.49 7.94 -4.24
C VAL A 35 10.85 7.65 -3.59
N PRO A 36 11.77 6.96 -4.28
CA PRO A 36 13.00 6.44 -3.67
C PRO A 36 14.13 7.47 -3.59
N MET A 37 13.97 8.63 -4.23
CA MET A 37 15.00 9.66 -4.33
C MET A 37 14.42 11.06 -4.39
N SER A 38 15.28 12.07 -4.18
CA SER A 38 14.89 13.46 -4.36
C SER A 38 14.38 13.69 -5.78
N GLN A 39 13.24 14.38 -5.88
CA GLN A 39 12.56 14.67 -7.14
C GLN A 39 12.00 13.43 -7.86
N TYR A 40 11.56 12.43 -7.08
CA TYR A 40 10.74 11.28 -7.48
C TYR A 40 11.44 10.20 -8.31
N ASP A 41 12.14 10.57 -9.36
CA ASP A 41 12.72 9.61 -10.31
C ASP A 41 14.10 10.05 -10.83
N TYR A 42 14.73 9.21 -11.65
CA TYR A 42 16.03 9.51 -12.27
C TYR A 42 15.99 10.74 -13.18
N GLY A 43 14.83 11.07 -13.76
CA GLY A 43 14.61 12.27 -14.56
C GLY A 43 14.39 13.53 -13.71
N ARG A 44 14.30 13.40 -12.39
CA ARG A 44 14.07 14.50 -11.43
C ARG A 44 12.79 15.28 -11.75
N THR A 45 11.74 14.59 -12.20
CA THR A 45 10.50 15.24 -12.65
C THR A 45 9.77 15.96 -11.53
N GLY A 46 9.90 15.49 -10.28
CA GLY A 46 9.14 16.01 -9.15
C GLY A 46 7.63 15.78 -9.26
N ALA A 47 7.18 14.86 -10.12
CA ALA A 47 5.77 14.64 -10.41
C ALA A 47 5.34 13.19 -10.19
N ASN A 48 4.16 12.99 -9.62
CA ASN A 48 3.49 11.69 -9.62
C ASN A 48 2.56 11.58 -10.84
N LEU A 49 3.03 10.95 -11.92
CA LEU A 49 2.23 10.72 -13.13
C LEU A 49 1.23 9.56 -12.99
N GLN A 50 1.23 8.86 -11.85
CA GLN A 50 0.31 7.78 -11.53
C GLN A 50 -0.85 8.23 -10.61
N GLU A 51 -0.94 9.54 -10.30
CA GLU A 51 -2.05 10.10 -9.52
C GLU A 51 -3.33 10.19 -10.37
N TRP A 52 -4.41 9.58 -9.90
CA TRP A 52 -5.71 9.60 -10.57
C TRP A 52 -6.88 9.85 -9.62
N LEU A 53 -6.63 9.85 -8.30
CA LEU A 53 -7.65 10.05 -7.29
C LEU A 53 -7.88 11.55 -7.06
N LEU A 54 -6.81 12.31 -6.86
CA LEU A 54 -6.85 13.76 -6.68
C LEU A 54 -6.80 14.49 -8.02
N ASN A 55 -7.66 15.48 -8.20
CA ASN A 55 -7.75 16.31 -9.39
C ASN A 55 -8.32 17.71 -9.05
N PRO A 56 -8.24 18.69 -9.98
CA PRO A 56 -8.65 20.06 -9.67
C PRO A 56 -10.11 20.24 -9.22
N SER A 57 -11.01 19.29 -9.53
CA SER A 57 -12.41 19.33 -9.12
C SER A 57 -12.70 18.79 -7.72
N ASN A 58 -11.75 18.05 -7.11
CA ASN A 58 -11.93 17.46 -5.78
C ASN A 58 -10.85 17.86 -4.76
N VAL A 59 -9.86 18.68 -5.16
CA VAL A 59 -8.96 19.35 -4.22
C VAL A 59 -9.59 20.66 -3.78
N ASP A 60 -10.60 20.55 -2.91
CA ASP A 60 -11.32 21.67 -2.32
C ASP A 60 -11.47 21.48 -0.79
N ALA A 61 -11.93 22.52 -0.09
CA ALA A 61 -12.02 22.50 1.38
C ALA A 61 -13.03 21.49 1.95
N THR A 62 -13.94 20.96 1.12
CA THR A 62 -14.92 19.95 1.53
C THR A 62 -14.40 18.52 1.36
N HIS A 63 -13.58 18.27 0.34
CA HIS A 63 -13.13 16.92 -0.03
C HIS A 63 -11.65 16.67 0.27
N PHE A 64 -10.85 17.72 0.47
CA PHE A 64 -9.42 17.63 0.73
C PHE A 64 -9.04 18.35 2.02
N GLY A 65 -8.29 17.67 2.88
CA GLY A 65 -7.92 18.20 4.18
C GLY A 65 -6.75 17.44 4.81
N LYS A 66 -6.27 17.97 5.93
CA LYS A 66 -5.18 17.36 6.70
C LYS A 66 -5.65 16.04 7.31
N LEU A 67 -4.95 14.94 6.99
CA LEU A 67 -5.21 13.63 7.59
C LEU A 67 -4.57 13.52 9.00
N PHE A 68 -3.28 13.82 9.11
CA PHE A 68 -2.55 13.81 10.38
C PHE A 68 -1.25 14.64 10.26
N SER A 69 -0.47 14.71 11.35
CA SER A 69 0.88 15.30 11.36
C SER A 69 1.83 14.48 12.22
N ARG A 70 3.11 14.52 11.87
CA ARG A 70 4.22 13.93 12.65
C ARG A 70 5.11 15.03 13.20
N ARG A 71 5.66 14.81 14.39
CA ARG A 71 6.61 15.74 15.01
C ARG A 71 8.03 15.32 14.65
N VAL A 72 8.88 16.31 14.41
CA VAL A 72 10.33 16.16 14.21
C VAL A 72 11.05 17.14 15.15
N ASP A 73 12.33 16.90 15.36
CA ASP A 73 13.18 17.67 16.27
C ASP A 73 13.62 19.04 15.72
N ASP A 74 13.67 19.19 14.40
CA ASP A 74 14.07 20.43 13.72
C ASP A 74 13.42 20.56 12.33
N SER A 75 13.71 21.65 11.64
CA SER A 75 13.22 22.00 10.31
C SER A 75 13.53 20.92 9.27
N ILE A 76 12.59 20.71 8.34
CA ILE A 76 12.74 19.76 7.24
C ILE A 76 12.98 20.55 5.95
N TYR A 77 14.19 20.43 5.41
CA TYR A 77 14.54 20.96 4.08
C TYR A 77 14.69 19.85 3.02
N ALA A 78 14.79 18.59 3.46
CA ALA A 78 14.85 17.46 2.57
C ALA A 78 13.46 17.15 1.99
N LEU A 79 13.42 16.66 0.74
CA LEU A 79 12.21 16.09 0.17
C LEU A 79 11.93 14.72 0.82
N PRO A 80 10.73 14.48 1.39
CA PRO A 80 10.37 13.18 1.92
C PRO A 80 10.45 12.08 0.86
N LEU A 81 10.86 10.89 1.28
CA LEU A 81 10.89 9.70 0.45
C LEU A 81 9.78 8.74 0.89
N ILE A 82 9.18 8.02 -0.05
CA ILE A 82 8.08 7.07 0.22
C ILE A 82 8.48 5.71 -0.32
N VAL A 83 8.44 4.69 0.54
CA VAL A 83 8.66 3.29 0.17
C VAL A 83 7.45 2.45 0.59
N PRO A 84 6.63 2.00 -0.37
CA PRO A 84 5.48 1.15 -0.08
C PRO A 84 5.86 -0.26 0.38
N ASN A 85 5.00 -0.86 1.20
CA ASN A 85 5.06 -2.29 1.56
C ASN A 85 6.43 -2.76 2.10
N LEU A 86 7.15 -1.87 2.80
CA LEU A 86 8.45 -2.15 3.42
C LEU A 86 8.26 -2.95 4.72
N ASN A 87 8.99 -4.05 4.86
CA ASN A 87 8.98 -4.85 6.08
C ASN A 87 9.85 -4.19 7.17
N ILE A 88 9.24 -3.77 8.28
CA ILE A 88 9.91 -3.27 9.48
C ILE A 88 9.43 -4.11 10.66
N ALA A 89 10.38 -4.71 11.39
CA ALA A 89 10.10 -5.54 12.56
C ALA A 89 9.04 -6.67 12.34
N GLY A 90 8.95 -7.20 11.11
CA GLY A 90 8.03 -8.29 10.76
C GLY A 90 6.63 -7.84 10.32
N GLN A 91 6.38 -6.53 10.24
CA GLN A 91 5.15 -5.95 9.71
C GLN A 91 5.44 -5.13 8.45
N ARG A 92 4.50 -5.09 7.51
CA ARG A 92 4.63 -4.31 6.28
C ARG A 92 3.96 -2.95 6.42
N HIS A 93 4.70 -1.90 6.07
CA HIS A 93 4.27 -0.52 6.18
C HIS A 93 4.52 0.23 4.87
N ASN A 94 3.71 1.24 4.57
CA ASN A 94 4.17 2.31 3.70
C ASN A 94 4.96 3.29 4.54
N VAL A 95 6.21 3.50 4.17
CA VAL A 95 7.14 4.23 5.03
C VAL A 95 7.50 5.56 4.39
N MET A 96 7.26 6.63 5.15
CA MET A 96 7.74 7.97 4.83
C MET A 96 9.04 8.23 5.58
N PHE A 97 10.13 8.37 4.83
CA PHE A 97 11.40 8.80 5.36
C PHE A 97 11.53 10.32 5.33
N VAL A 98 11.91 10.89 6.46
CA VAL A 98 12.10 12.34 6.64
C VAL A 98 13.44 12.58 7.31
N ALA A 99 14.20 13.57 6.83
CA ALA A 99 15.42 14.03 7.46
C ALA A 99 15.27 15.49 7.92
N SER A 100 15.59 15.75 9.18
CA SER A 100 15.57 17.09 9.78
C SER A 100 16.96 17.74 9.80
N MET A 101 17.01 19.05 10.00
CA MET A 101 18.26 19.78 10.25
C MET A 101 18.94 19.40 11.57
N GLY A 102 18.22 18.76 12.50
CA GLY A 102 18.78 18.15 13.71
C GLY A 102 19.66 16.92 13.44
N ASN A 103 19.91 16.60 12.16
CA ASN A 103 20.66 15.44 11.69
C ASN A 103 19.98 14.12 12.11
N THR A 104 18.64 14.15 12.23
CA THR A 104 17.82 12.98 12.57
C THR A 104 17.07 12.50 11.33
N VAL A 105 17.18 11.20 11.06
CA VAL A 105 16.38 10.49 10.06
C VAL A 105 15.25 9.75 10.76
N TYR A 106 14.04 9.94 10.27
CA TYR A 106 12.82 9.33 10.77
C TYR A 106 12.24 8.38 9.72
N ALA A 107 11.67 7.27 10.17
CA ALA A 107 10.80 6.42 9.39
C ALA A 107 9.40 6.43 10.01
N PHE A 108 8.44 7.09 9.36
CA PHE A 108 7.06 7.14 9.82
C PHE A 108 6.19 6.17 9.02
N ASP A 109 5.18 5.60 9.67
CA ASP A 109 4.06 5.00 8.95
C ASP A 109 3.28 6.10 8.22
N ALA A 110 3.07 5.90 6.92
CA ALA A 110 2.46 6.87 6.01
C ALA A 110 0.92 6.77 5.93
N ASP A 111 0.30 5.76 6.54
CA ASP A 111 -1.15 5.52 6.44
C ASP A 111 -1.85 5.57 7.80
N ASP A 112 -1.21 5.11 8.88
CA ASP A 112 -1.86 4.96 10.19
C ASP A 112 -1.84 6.28 10.99
N PRO A 113 -2.98 6.95 11.20
CA PRO A 113 -3.03 8.19 11.99
C PRO A 113 -2.71 7.96 13.48
N ALA A 114 -2.94 6.76 14.01
CA ALA A 114 -2.68 6.41 15.41
C ALA A 114 -1.20 6.14 15.68
N GLN A 115 -0.42 5.74 14.67
CA GLN A 115 1.03 5.58 14.76
C GLN A 115 1.74 6.94 14.65
N SER A 116 1.62 7.76 15.70
CA SER A 116 2.22 9.10 15.73
C SER A 116 3.74 9.09 15.88
N GLU A 117 4.26 8.08 16.59
CA GLU A 117 5.69 7.87 16.77
C GLU A 117 6.32 7.22 15.53
N PRO A 118 7.59 7.52 15.24
CA PRO A 118 8.26 6.87 14.12
C PRO A 118 8.42 5.37 14.39
N LEU A 119 8.34 4.56 13.33
CA LEU A 119 8.68 3.14 13.35
C LEU A 119 10.14 2.94 13.80
N TRP A 120 11.00 3.88 13.43
CA TRP A 120 12.32 4.09 14.03
C TRP A 120 12.82 5.50 13.72
N LEU A 121 13.77 5.99 14.51
CA LEU A 121 14.55 7.18 14.21
C LEU A 121 16.03 6.94 14.44
N ARG A 122 16.87 7.74 13.79
CA ARG A 122 18.32 7.73 13.99
C ARG A 122 18.89 9.13 13.90
N ASN A 123 19.45 9.63 15.00
CA ASN A 123 20.29 10.82 14.98
C ASN A 123 21.71 10.42 14.51
N LEU A 124 22.25 11.18 13.56
CA LEU A 124 23.54 10.93 12.91
C LEU A 124 24.68 11.76 13.53
N GLY A 125 24.45 12.35 14.71
CA GLY A 125 25.41 13.18 15.43
C GLY A 125 25.13 14.68 15.28
N THR A 126 26.06 15.51 15.75
CA THR A 126 25.94 16.97 15.62
C THR A 126 25.76 17.39 14.16
N PRO A 127 24.76 18.24 13.84
CA PRO A 127 24.61 18.78 12.49
C PRO A 127 25.89 19.49 12.01
N ALA A 128 26.26 19.26 10.76
CA ALA A 128 27.36 19.98 10.12
C ALA A 128 26.85 21.32 9.54
N PRO A 129 27.65 22.40 9.59
CA PRO A 129 27.34 23.69 8.98
C PRO A 129 27.37 23.66 7.45
#